data_AF-C1GNS6-F1
#
_entry.id   AF-C1GNS6-F1
#
_cell.length_a   1.000
_cell.length_b   1.000
_cell.length_c   1.000
_cell.angle_alpha   90.00
_cell.angle_beta   90.00
_cell.angle_gamma   90.00
#
_symmetry.space_group_name_H-M   'P 1'
#
loop_
_entity.id
_entity.type
_entity.pdbx_description
1 polymer ?
#
loop_
_entity_poly.entity_id
_entity_poly.type
_entity_poly.pdbx_seq_one_letter_code
_entity_poly.pdbx_strand_id
1 'polypeptide(L)'
;MSEPPSQTPENCGQTTETEFSDKPSPWMNMKAQFFWTIGRAKCLPKASYADLEGQSSFADPTTSGQFKGWACTVMIVRYLETPVGPYDEILWMPGWFEVPDMGMSRARVTRIYVSKKESIYNGRKNWNIPKHLANFKFTPSDTPSTIPYSRVEIALPSAPDQPFVTLDFSPTTILSKPSIPISSSCVPIDLGLQMPPIPESKSWKEDAMVGTKEWRHARVDISGWARVIHVKGTLGDGKSFPEIPAGGYWLYINDAKMNCVTL
;
A
#
# COMPACT_ATOMS: atom_id res chain seq x y z
N MET A 1 62.43 5.46 42.41
CA MET A 1 61.69 4.44 41.64
C MET A 1 60.41 5.11 41.21
N SER A 2 60.26 5.36 39.91
CA SER A 2 59.30 6.33 39.37
C SER A 2 57.98 5.65 39.01
N GLU A 3 56.87 6.11 39.60
CA GLU A 3 55.51 5.87 39.11
C GLU A 3 55.22 6.75 37.89
N PRO A 4 54.48 6.25 36.88
CA PRO A 4 53.71 7.09 35.97
C PRO A 4 52.21 7.05 36.31
N PRO A 5 51.47 8.17 36.24
CA PRO A 5 50.04 8.20 36.45
C PRO A 5 49.24 8.07 35.13
N SER A 6 48.02 7.55 35.28
CA SER A 6 46.79 7.93 34.55
C SER A 6 46.72 7.75 33.03
N GLN A 7 45.85 6.84 32.59
CA GLN A 7 45.01 7.01 31.38
C GLN A 7 43.60 6.48 31.66
N THR A 8 42.62 7.39 31.71
CA THR A 8 41.20 7.07 31.53
C THR A 8 40.88 7.22 30.03
N PRO A 9 40.26 6.22 29.37
CA PRO A 9 39.74 6.44 28.03
C PRO A 9 38.30 6.97 28.10
N GLU A 10 38.11 8.19 27.61
CA GLU A 10 36.83 8.65 27.06
C GLU A 10 36.44 7.72 25.91
N ASN A 11 35.27 7.08 25.98
CA ASN A 11 34.68 6.44 24.81
C ASN A 11 33.35 7.11 24.48
N CYS A 12 33.38 7.86 23.38
CA CYS A 12 32.27 8.55 22.75
C CYS A 12 31.28 7.53 22.18
N GLY A 13 30.15 7.33 22.86
CA GLY A 13 29.03 6.57 22.32
C GLY A 13 28.22 7.44 21.37
N GLN A 14 28.55 7.41 20.07
CA GLN A 14 27.66 7.91 19.02
C GLN A 14 26.39 7.04 18.99
N THR A 15 25.34 7.47 19.68
CA THR A 15 23.98 6.98 19.44
C THR A 15 23.59 7.39 18.02
N THR A 16 23.66 6.44 17.08
CA THR A 16 23.01 6.54 15.78
C THR A 16 21.50 6.70 15.99
N GLU A 17 21.01 7.94 15.99
CA GLU A 17 19.58 8.25 15.92
C GLU A 17 18.99 7.59 14.66
N THR A 18 18.03 6.70 14.86
CA THR A 18 17.20 6.17 13.78
C THR A 18 16.29 7.29 13.27
N GLU A 19 16.51 7.72 12.01
CA GLU A 19 15.79 8.84 11.37
C GLU A 19 14.26 8.64 11.31
N PHE A 20 13.80 7.39 11.27
CA PHE A 20 12.38 7.04 11.31
C PHE A 20 12.01 6.39 12.65
N SER A 21 10.93 6.89 13.28
CA SER A 21 10.37 6.27 14.49
C SER A 21 9.66 4.97 14.15
N ASP A 22 10.00 3.92 14.90
CA ASP A 22 9.27 2.65 14.90
C ASP A 22 7.83 2.83 15.41
N LYS A 23 6.90 2.23 14.67
CA LYS A 23 5.46 2.07 14.98
C LYS A 23 5.09 0.60 14.69
N PRO A 24 5.41 -0.33 15.62
CA PRO A 24 5.20 -1.75 15.40
C PRO A 24 3.71 -2.08 15.22
N SER A 25 3.47 -3.21 14.56
CA SER A 25 2.16 -3.88 14.52
C SER A 25 1.75 -4.34 15.95
N PRO A 26 0.45 -4.41 16.28
CA PRO A 26 -0.72 -4.17 15.44
C PRO A 26 -1.09 -2.68 15.31
N TRP A 27 -1.61 -2.29 14.15
CA TRP A 27 -2.26 -1.00 13.95
C TRP A 27 -3.78 -1.19 14.01
N MET A 28 -4.38 -0.73 15.09
CA MET A 28 -5.80 -0.96 15.41
C MET A 28 -6.62 0.32 15.31
N ASN A 29 -7.91 0.17 14.99
CA ASN A 29 -8.90 1.25 14.98
C ASN A 29 -8.51 2.45 14.09
N MET A 30 -7.81 2.19 12.99
CA MET A 30 -7.49 3.23 12.00
C MET A 30 -8.78 3.70 11.33
N LYS A 31 -8.83 4.99 10.99
CA LYS A 31 -9.91 5.58 10.19
C LYS A 31 -9.42 5.86 8.78
N ALA A 32 -10.21 5.49 7.79
CA ALA A 32 -9.85 5.72 6.41
C ALA A 32 -11.05 5.91 5.47
N GLN A 33 -10.80 6.50 4.32
CA GLN A 33 -11.69 6.50 3.17
C GLN A 33 -11.14 5.57 2.10
N PHE A 34 -11.98 4.74 1.51
CA PHE A 34 -11.57 3.76 0.51
C PHE A 34 -12.27 3.98 -0.82
N PHE A 35 -11.53 3.83 -1.91
CA PHE A 35 -12.04 3.66 -3.27
C PHE A 35 -11.41 2.38 -3.80
N TRP A 36 -12.20 1.38 -4.18
CA TRP A 36 -11.62 0.16 -4.74
C TRP A 36 -12.43 -0.44 -5.89
N THR A 37 -11.72 -1.15 -6.74
CA THR A 37 -12.27 -1.96 -7.83
C THR A 37 -11.98 -3.43 -7.59
N ILE A 38 -12.80 -4.32 -8.14
CA ILE A 38 -12.54 -5.76 -8.17
C ILE A 38 -12.63 -6.20 -9.63
N GLY A 39 -11.61 -6.90 -10.10
CA GLY A 39 -11.52 -7.43 -11.45
C GLY A 39 -10.91 -8.82 -11.48
N ARG A 40 -10.46 -9.24 -12.66
CA ARG A 40 -9.72 -10.49 -12.85
C ARG A 40 -8.52 -10.23 -13.75
N ALA A 41 -7.31 -10.50 -13.23
CA ALA A 41 -6.09 -10.44 -14.03
C ALA A 41 -5.74 -11.84 -14.54
N LYS A 42 -5.51 -11.97 -15.86
CA LYS A 42 -5.04 -13.23 -16.47
C LYS A 42 -3.53 -13.41 -16.36
N CYS A 43 -2.79 -12.31 -16.32
CA CYS A 43 -1.35 -12.25 -16.22
C CYS A 43 -0.95 -11.01 -15.40
N LEU A 44 0.33 -10.90 -15.04
CA LEU A 44 0.88 -9.71 -14.44
C LEU A 44 1.11 -8.65 -15.54
N PRO A 45 0.36 -7.52 -15.54
CA PRO A 45 0.64 -6.44 -16.47
C PRO A 45 2.04 -5.85 -16.22
N LYS A 46 2.58 -5.13 -17.22
CA LYS A 46 3.79 -4.31 -17.03
C LYS A 46 3.61 -3.36 -15.84
N ALA A 47 4.72 -2.98 -15.22
CA ALA A 47 4.75 -2.15 -14.00
C ALA A 47 4.09 -2.77 -12.75
N SER A 48 3.77 -4.07 -12.75
CA SER A 48 3.25 -4.76 -11.55
C SER A 48 4.20 -4.73 -10.35
N TYR A 49 5.51 -4.52 -10.58
CA TYR A 49 6.53 -4.32 -9.56
C TYR A 49 7.31 -3.04 -9.85
N ALA A 50 7.82 -2.35 -8.82
CA ALA A 50 8.82 -1.30 -8.99
C ALA A 50 10.18 -1.90 -9.34
N ASP A 51 11.09 -1.09 -9.88
CA ASP A 51 12.39 -1.58 -10.34
C ASP A 51 13.17 -2.30 -9.24
N LEU A 52 13.14 -1.77 -8.01
CA LEU A 52 13.80 -2.36 -6.85
C LEU A 52 13.27 -3.78 -6.56
N GLU A 53 11.96 -3.95 -6.41
CA GLU A 53 11.35 -5.25 -6.15
C GLU A 53 11.39 -6.20 -7.35
N GLY A 54 11.19 -5.67 -8.56
CA GLY A 54 11.16 -6.40 -9.82
C GLY A 54 12.50 -7.05 -10.20
N GLN A 55 13.61 -6.51 -9.68
CA GLN A 55 14.97 -7.03 -9.87
C GLN A 55 15.46 -7.87 -8.68
N SER A 56 14.55 -8.25 -7.77
CA SER A 56 14.87 -8.98 -6.53
C SER A 56 14.13 -10.32 -6.45
N SER A 57 14.45 -11.11 -5.43
CA SER A 57 13.73 -12.36 -5.12
C SER A 57 12.24 -12.16 -4.88
N PHE A 58 11.79 -10.96 -4.50
CA PHE A 58 10.37 -10.63 -4.28
C PHE A 58 9.49 -10.91 -5.52
N ALA A 59 10.04 -10.63 -6.72
CA ALA A 59 9.34 -10.81 -7.99
C ALA A 59 9.73 -12.12 -8.71
N ASP A 60 10.73 -12.86 -8.22
CA ASP A 60 11.13 -14.15 -8.79
C ASP A 60 10.10 -15.24 -8.43
N PRO A 61 9.41 -15.84 -9.41
CA PRO A 61 8.37 -16.83 -9.14
C PRO A 61 8.94 -18.18 -8.67
N THR A 62 10.24 -18.42 -8.81
CA THR A 62 10.93 -19.60 -8.25
C THR A 62 11.11 -19.46 -6.74
N THR A 63 11.51 -18.27 -6.29
CA THR A 63 11.76 -17.99 -4.87
C THR A 63 10.49 -17.57 -4.12
N SER A 64 9.67 -16.72 -4.73
CA SER A 64 8.50 -16.10 -4.11
C SER A 64 7.18 -16.71 -4.58
N GLY A 65 7.20 -17.83 -5.30
CA GLY A 65 6.00 -18.56 -5.74
C GLY A 65 5.33 -18.00 -7.00
N GLN A 66 4.71 -18.90 -7.75
CA GLN A 66 4.11 -18.59 -9.05
C GLN A 66 2.82 -17.77 -8.90
N PHE A 67 2.59 -16.85 -9.85
CA PHE A 67 1.30 -16.18 -9.98
C PHE A 67 0.20 -17.15 -10.41
N LYS A 68 -0.95 -17.10 -9.73
CA LYS A 68 -2.11 -17.98 -9.98
C LYS A 68 -3.33 -17.25 -10.55
N GLY A 69 -3.31 -15.93 -10.67
CA GLY A 69 -4.47 -15.17 -11.15
C GLY A 69 -5.48 -14.91 -10.04
N TRP A 70 -6.76 -15.15 -10.34
CA TRP A 70 -7.93 -14.84 -9.48
C TRP A 70 -8.34 -13.37 -9.48
N ALA A 71 -9.08 -12.97 -8.45
CA ALA A 71 -9.56 -11.61 -8.28
C ALA A 71 -8.37 -10.67 -8.10
N CYS A 72 -8.34 -9.59 -8.87
CA CYS A 72 -7.38 -8.50 -8.71
C CYS A 72 -8.10 -7.25 -8.19
N THR A 73 -7.37 -6.35 -7.55
CA THR A 73 -7.92 -5.08 -7.06
C THR A 73 -6.89 -3.97 -7.13
N VAL A 74 -7.37 -2.77 -7.44
CA VAL A 74 -6.72 -1.51 -7.09
C VAL A 74 -7.51 -0.89 -5.95
N MET A 75 -6.80 -0.43 -4.92
CA MET A 75 -7.38 0.36 -3.83
C MET A 75 -6.67 1.70 -3.75
N ILE A 76 -7.44 2.77 -3.62
CA ILE A 76 -6.98 4.10 -3.23
C ILE A 76 -7.55 4.37 -1.84
N VAL A 77 -6.67 4.67 -0.90
CA VAL A 77 -7.02 4.81 0.52
C VAL A 77 -6.54 6.15 1.02
N ARG A 78 -7.41 6.88 1.70
CA ARG A 78 -7.01 8.04 2.49
C ARG A 78 -7.07 7.66 3.95
N TYR A 79 -5.94 7.45 4.58
CA TYR A 79 -5.87 7.20 6.01
C TYR A 79 -5.97 8.52 6.76
N LEU A 80 -7.04 8.66 7.54
CA LEU A 80 -7.33 9.85 8.34
C LEU A 80 -6.65 9.77 9.71
N GLU A 81 -6.58 8.57 10.28
CA GLU A 81 -5.96 8.30 11.59
C GLU A 81 -5.16 7.01 11.56
N THR A 82 -3.84 7.09 11.78
CA THR A 82 -2.93 5.93 11.93
C THR A 82 -1.82 6.24 12.94
N PRO A 83 -1.06 5.24 13.42
CA PRO A 83 0.10 5.46 14.28
C PRO A 83 1.23 6.33 13.70
N VAL A 84 1.28 6.49 12.37
CA VAL A 84 2.23 7.38 11.66
C VAL A 84 1.60 8.72 11.24
N GLY A 85 0.37 8.99 11.66
CA GLY A 85 -0.44 10.13 11.22
C GLY A 85 -1.18 9.87 9.91
N PRO A 86 -1.90 10.87 9.37
CA PRO A 86 -2.64 10.73 8.11
C PRO A 86 -1.69 10.57 6.92
N TYR A 87 -2.09 9.77 5.94
CA TYR A 87 -1.42 9.61 4.65
C TYR A 87 -2.39 9.01 3.62
N ASP A 88 -2.02 9.12 2.34
CA ASP A 88 -2.79 8.55 1.22
C ASP A 88 -2.00 7.41 0.60
N GLU A 89 -2.70 6.45 -0.01
CA GLU A 89 -2.15 5.20 -0.54
C GLU A 89 -2.86 4.83 -1.83
N ILE A 90 -2.12 4.31 -2.81
CA ILE A 90 -2.65 3.51 -3.91
C ILE A 90 -1.90 2.19 -3.94
N LEU A 91 -2.62 1.09 -4.06
CA LEU A 91 -2.03 -0.24 -4.16
C LEU A 91 -2.62 -1.04 -5.30
N TRP A 92 -1.80 -1.96 -5.83
CA TRP A 92 -2.16 -2.96 -6.80
C TRP A 92 -1.96 -4.35 -6.21
N MET A 93 -3.04 -5.13 -6.21
CA MET A 93 -3.04 -6.56 -5.89
C MET A 93 -3.47 -7.30 -7.16
N PRO A 94 -2.53 -7.83 -7.95
CA PRO A 94 -2.86 -8.52 -9.20
C PRO A 94 -3.61 -9.83 -8.99
N GLY A 95 -3.59 -10.38 -7.78
CA GLY A 95 -4.27 -11.61 -7.43
C GLY A 95 -3.41 -12.47 -6.53
N TRP A 96 -3.57 -13.78 -6.68
CA TRP A 96 -3.04 -14.78 -5.79
C TRP A 96 -1.71 -15.33 -6.31
N PHE A 97 -0.81 -15.61 -5.38
CA PHE A 97 0.48 -16.23 -5.62
C PHE A 97 0.61 -17.46 -4.73
N GLU A 98 1.35 -18.46 -5.20
CA GLU A 98 1.79 -19.54 -4.31
C GLU A 98 2.59 -18.97 -3.15
N VAL A 99 2.39 -19.58 -1.99
CA VAL A 99 3.24 -19.38 -0.82
C VAL A 99 4.12 -20.62 -0.72
N PRO A 100 5.44 -20.51 -0.97
CA PRO A 100 6.37 -21.63 -0.85
C PRO A 100 6.21 -22.34 0.50
N ASP A 101 6.36 -23.66 0.48
CA ASP A 101 6.29 -24.55 1.66
C ASP A 101 4.95 -24.61 2.41
N MET A 102 3.93 -23.83 2.01
CA MET A 102 2.62 -23.82 2.66
C MET A 102 1.51 -24.55 1.90
N GLY A 103 1.75 -24.98 0.66
CA GLY A 103 0.78 -25.70 -0.17
C GLY A 103 -0.51 -24.91 -0.47
N MET A 104 -0.46 -23.58 -0.32
CA MET A 104 -1.60 -22.68 -0.50
C MET A 104 -1.22 -21.47 -1.35
N SER A 105 -2.22 -20.74 -1.83
CA SER A 105 -2.02 -19.44 -2.46
C SER A 105 -2.66 -18.33 -1.63
N ARG A 106 -2.14 -17.11 -1.73
CA ARG A 106 -2.68 -15.90 -1.07
C ARG A 106 -2.50 -14.68 -1.95
N ALA A 107 -3.32 -13.66 -1.71
CA ALA A 107 -3.21 -12.39 -2.40
C ALA A 107 -1.88 -11.69 -2.03
N ARG A 108 -1.28 -10.98 -3.00
CA ARG A 108 -0.03 -10.23 -2.80
C ARG A 108 -0.18 -8.79 -3.32
N VAL A 109 0.28 -7.83 -2.53
CA VAL A 109 0.46 -6.43 -2.99
C VAL A 109 1.79 -6.35 -3.74
N THR A 110 1.77 -6.05 -5.03
CA THR A 110 3.01 -6.06 -5.84
C THR A 110 3.51 -4.66 -6.20
N ARG A 111 2.61 -3.67 -6.24
CA ARG A 111 2.95 -2.26 -6.44
C ARG A 111 2.12 -1.41 -5.49
N ILE A 112 2.76 -0.45 -4.82
CA ILE A 112 2.08 0.43 -3.88
C ILE A 112 2.86 1.73 -3.72
N TYR A 113 2.12 2.83 -3.69
CA TYR A 113 2.63 4.16 -3.37
C TYR A 113 1.89 4.75 -2.18
N VAL A 114 2.61 5.54 -1.39
CA VAL A 114 2.06 6.30 -0.26
C VAL A 114 2.57 7.74 -0.28
N SER A 115 1.84 8.64 0.38
CA SER A 115 2.22 10.07 0.48
C SER A 115 3.22 10.40 1.58
N LYS A 116 3.62 9.42 2.41
CA LYS A 116 4.43 9.65 3.61
C LYS A 116 5.51 8.58 3.84
N LYS A 117 6.77 9.02 4.07
CA LYS A 117 7.93 8.14 4.27
C LYS A 117 7.83 7.27 5.51
N GLU A 118 7.24 7.77 6.59
CA GLU A 118 7.05 7.00 7.83
C GLU A 118 6.12 5.80 7.61
N SER A 119 5.17 5.91 6.68
CA SER A 119 4.32 4.79 6.24
C SER A 119 5.11 3.79 5.40
N ILE A 120 6.07 4.25 4.58
CA ILE A 120 7.00 3.38 3.84
C ILE A 120 7.82 2.55 4.81
N TYR A 121 8.55 3.21 5.72
CA TYR A 121 9.46 2.57 6.66
C TYR A 121 8.75 1.50 7.49
N ASN A 122 7.67 1.91 8.18
CA ASN A 122 6.92 1.00 9.05
C ASN A 122 6.19 -0.09 8.26
N GLY A 123 5.64 0.22 7.09
CA GLY A 123 4.92 -0.75 6.26
C GLY A 123 5.82 -1.85 5.72
N ARG A 124 7.02 -1.48 5.25
CA ARG A 124 8.06 -2.41 4.79
C ARG A 124 8.55 -3.29 5.94
N LYS A 125 8.91 -2.67 7.07
CA LYS A 125 9.46 -3.37 8.26
C LYS A 125 8.45 -4.34 8.90
N ASN A 126 7.19 -3.93 9.06
CA ASN A 126 6.17 -4.71 9.77
C ASN A 126 5.58 -5.84 8.92
N TRP A 127 5.33 -5.60 7.63
CA TRP A 127 4.49 -6.48 6.80
C TRP A 127 5.05 -6.82 5.41
N ASN A 128 6.32 -6.47 5.13
CA ASN A 128 6.95 -6.64 3.81
C ASN A 128 6.15 -6.01 2.64
N ILE A 129 5.46 -4.91 2.89
CA ILE A 129 4.69 -4.23 1.85
C ILE A 129 5.63 -3.31 1.06
N PRO A 130 5.77 -3.47 -0.27
CA PRO A 130 6.79 -2.78 -1.07
C PRO A 130 6.38 -1.32 -1.38
N LYS A 131 6.27 -0.50 -0.34
CA LYS A 131 5.87 0.91 -0.44
C LYS A 131 6.96 1.77 -1.08
N HIS A 132 6.51 2.70 -1.92
CA HIS A 132 7.28 3.78 -2.55
C HIS A 132 6.57 5.12 -2.32
N LEU A 133 7.28 6.23 -2.50
CA LEU A 133 6.71 7.57 -2.30
C LEU A 133 6.02 8.07 -3.58
N ALA A 134 4.83 8.68 -3.44
CA ALA A 134 4.17 9.44 -4.50
C ALA A 134 3.43 10.66 -3.94
N ASN A 135 3.12 11.60 -4.83
CA ASN A 135 2.28 12.76 -4.52
C ASN A 135 0.83 12.42 -4.84
N PHE A 136 -0.08 12.77 -3.93
CA PHE A 136 -1.51 12.56 -4.08
C PHE A 136 -2.22 13.90 -4.04
N LYS A 137 -3.16 14.11 -4.96
CA LYS A 137 -3.99 15.32 -5.00
C LYS A 137 -5.44 14.92 -5.18
N PHE A 138 -6.25 15.19 -4.16
CA PHE A 138 -7.69 14.97 -4.19
C PHE A 138 -8.40 16.30 -4.40
N THR A 139 -9.23 16.40 -5.44
CA THR A 139 -10.07 17.56 -5.69
C THR A 139 -11.40 17.39 -4.94
N PRO A 140 -11.80 18.33 -4.07
CA PRO A 140 -13.11 18.30 -3.43
C PRO A 140 -14.25 18.19 -4.43
N SER A 141 -15.33 17.55 -4.02
CA SER A 141 -16.58 17.47 -4.78
C SER A 141 -17.47 18.67 -4.49
N ASP A 142 -18.24 19.12 -5.48
CA ASP A 142 -19.34 20.07 -5.28
C ASP A 142 -20.51 19.46 -4.49
N THR A 143 -20.55 18.12 -4.38
CA THR A 143 -21.57 17.35 -3.64
C THR A 143 -20.94 16.45 -2.56
N PRO A 144 -20.22 17.03 -1.58
CA PRO A 144 -19.38 16.28 -0.64
C PRO A 144 -20.15 15.31 0.25
N SER A 145 -21.46 15.51 0.44
CA SER A 145 -22.34 14.61 1.19
C SER A 145 -22.53 13.23 0.54
N THR A 146 -22.36 13.15 -0.79
CA THR A 146 -22.48 11.88 -1.53
C THR A 146 -21.11 11.23 -1.70
N ILE A 147 -20.16 12.01 -2.18
CA ILE A 147 -18.76 11.64 -2.38
C ILE A 147 -17.90 12.88 -2.13
N PRO A 148 -16.93 12.86 -1.20
CA PRO A 148 -16.20 14.05 -0.79
C PRO A 148 -15.22 14.56 -1.84
N TYR A 149 -14.83 13.72 -2.81
CA TYR A 149 -13.87 14.08 -3.85
C TYR A 149 -14.45 13.78 -5.24
N SER A 150 -14.22 14.69 -6.16
CA SER A 150 -14.59 14.57 -7.58
C SER A 150 -13.46 13.99 -8.42
N ARG A 151 -12.21 14.09 -7.95
CA ARG A 151 -11.03 13.60 -8.66
C ARG A 151 -9.90 13.21 -7.71
N VAL A 152 -9.07 12.27 -8.14
CA VAL A 152 -7.73 12.02 -7.60
C VAL A 152 -6.69 12.02 -8.71
N GLU A 153 -5.53 12.63 -8.44
CA GLU A 153 -4.33 12.63 -9.27
C GLU A 153 -3.17 12.06 -8.45
N ILE A 154 -2.37 11.17 -9.04
CA ILE A 154 -1.21 10.56 -8.38
C ILE A 154 0.00 10.65 -9.32
N ALA A 155 1.09 11.22 -8.81
CA ALA A 155 2.30 11.49 -9.58
C ALA A 155 3.55 11.07 -8.80
N LEU A 156 4.63 10.75 -9.51
CA LEU A 156 5.93 10.52 -8.87
C LEU A 156 6.49 11.85 -8.33
N PRO A 157 7.25 11.84 -7.23
CA PRO A 157 7.85 13.07 -6.70
C PRO A 157 8.80 13.77 -7.67
N SER A 158 9.43 13.01 -8.58
CA SER A 158 10.34 13.53 -9.62
C SER A 158 9.62 14.16 -10.82
N ALA A 159 8.32 13.92 -10.98
CA ALA A 159 7.52 14.42 -12.10
C ALA A 159 6.09 14.80 -11.61
N PRO A 160 5.95 15.78 -10.70
CA PRO A 160 4.68 16.11 -10.05
C PRO A 160 3.60 16.58 -11.02
N ASP A 161 3.98 17.17 -12.15
CA ASP A 161 3.05 17.67 -13.17
C ASP A 161 2.64 16.61 -14.22
N GLN A 162 3.11 15.36 -14.06
CA GLN A 162 2.82 14.24 -14.96
C GLN A 162 2.21 13.08 -14.17
N PRO A 163 0.93 13.18 -13.76
CA PRO A 163 0.28 12.12 -13.01
C PRO A 163 0.17 10.84 -13.85
N PHE A 164 0.54 9.71 -13.25
CA PHE A 164 0.35 8.37 -13.84
C PHE A 164 -1.03 7.78 -13.51
N VAL A 165 -1.75 8.38 -12.56
CA VAL A 165 -3.18 8.10 -12.31
C VAL A 165 -3.94 9.42 -12.27
N THR A 166 -5.02 9.50 -13.03
CA THR A 166 -5.99 10.60 -13.00
C THR A 166 -7.39 10.01 -13.11
N LEU A 167 -8.12 9.97 -11.99
CA LEU A 167 -9.46 9.39 -11.92
C LEU A 167 -10.48 10.44 -11.52
N ASP A 168 -11.57 10.52 -12.28
CA ASP A 168 -12.76 11.29 -11.93
C ASP A 168 -13.79 10.36 -11.28
N PHE A 169 -14.37 10.83 -10.18
CA PHE A 169 -15.42 10.14 -9.44
C PHE A 169 -16.74 10.88 -9.58
N SER A 170 -17.81 10.11 -9.82
CA SER A 170 -19.17 10.65 -9.90
C SER A 170 -20.17 9.72 -9.21
N PRO A 171 -21.21 10.25 -8.55
CA PRO A 171 -22.31 9.44 -8.06
C PRO A 171 -22.98 8.64 -9.19
N THR A 172 -23.46 7.43 -8.89
CA THR A 172 -24.33 6.69 -9.80
C THR A 172 -25.77 7.14 -9.61
N THR A 173 -26.52 7.40 -10.68
CA THR A 173 -27.91 7.90 -10.60
C THR A 173 -28.90 6.90 -9.99
N ILE A 174 -28.61 5.59 -10.05
CA ILE A 174 -29.52 4.52 -9.62
C ILE A 174 -29.00 3.75 -8.39
N LEU A 175 -27.68 3.61 -8.21
CA LEU A 175 -27.06 2.69 -7.24
C LEU A 175 -26.38 3.37 -6.04
N SER A 176 -26.31 4.70 -5.98
CA SER A 176 -25.50 5.40 -4.97
C SER A 176 -26.23 5.65 -3.65
N LYS A 177 -27.56 5.49 -3.60
CA LYS A 177 -28.36 5.83 -2.40
C LYS A 177 -28.30 4.79 -1.28
N PRO A 178 -28.53 3.48 -1.50
CA PRO A 178 -28.37 2.52 -0.42
C PRO A 178 -26.89 2.30 -0.17
N SER A 179 -26.43 2.60 1.04
CA SER A 179 -25.11 2.16 1.49
C SER A 179 -25.23 0.72 1.99
N ILE A 180 -24.31 -0.16 1.60
CA ILE A 180 -24.33 -1.59 1.95
C ILE A 180 -23.25 -1.82 3.02
N PRO A 181 -23.55 -2.52 4.13
CA PRO A 181 -22.54 -2.82 5.13
C PRO A 181 -21.55 -3.82 4.52
N ILE A 182 -20.26 -3.50 4.56
CA ILE A 182 -19.18 -4.38 4.12
C ILE A 182 -18.25 -4.65 5.29
N SER A 183 -17.88 -5.92 5.43
CA SER A 183 -16.72 -6.38 6.19
C SER A 183 -15.78 -7.12 5.23
N SER A 184 -14.48 -7.19 5.52
CA SER A 184 -13.49 -7.97 4.77
C SER A 184 -13.94 -9.43 4.56
N SER A 185 -14.76 -9.99 5.46
CA SER A 185 -15.37 -11.31 5.30
C SER A 185 -16.37 -11.44 4.12
N CYS A 186 -16.88 -10.33 3.60
CA CYS A 186 -17.86 -10.28 2.51
C CYS A 186 -17.23 -10.00 1.14
N VAL A 187 -15.92 -9.74 1.08
CA VAL A 187 -15.21 -9.42 -0.15
C VAL A 187 -14.49 -10.68 -0.63
N PRO A 188 -14.54 -11.05 -1.92
CA PRO A 188 -13.88 -12.25 -2.45
C PRO A 188 -12.34 -12.18 -2.45
N ILE A 189 -11.76 -11.16 -1.82
CA ILE A 189 -10.33 -10.95 -1.68
C ILE A 189 -10.02 -11.14 -0.20
N ASP A 190 -9.50 -12.32 0.15
CA ASP A 190 -8.93 -12.54 1.47
C ASP A 190 -7.73 -11.60 1.63
N LEU A 191 -7.87 -10.63 2.54
CA LEU A 191 -6.82 -9.67 2.88
C LEU A 191 -5.85 -10.23 3.95
N GLY A 192 -5.79 -11.56 4.09
CA GLY A 192 -4.66 -12.30 4.63
C GLY A 192 -3.48 -12.27 3.64
N LEU A 193 -2.53 -11.38 3.90
CA LEU A 193 -1.35 -11.18 3.07
C LEU A 193 -0.21 -12.09 3.51
N GLN A 194 0.38 -12.77 2.54
CA GLN A 194 1.60 -13.55 2.69
C GLN A 194 2.70 -12.94 1.82
N MET A 195 3.57 -12.16 2.45
CA MET A 195 4.49 -11.27 1.76
C MET A 195 5.94 -11.77 1.89
N PRO A 196 6.62 -12.09 0.77
CA PRO A 196 8.02 -12.50 0.79
C PRO A 196 8.92 -11.35 1.26
N PRO A 197 10.17 -11.64 1.65
CA PRO A 197 11.16 -10.62 1.97
C PRO A 197 11.28 -9.59 0.83
N ILE A 198 11.46 -8.32 1.20
CA ILE A 198 11.64 -7.21 0.26
C ILE A 198 13.07 -6.67 0.31
N PRO A 199 13.63 -6.24 -0.84
CA PRO A 199 14.98 -5.67 -0.89
C PRO A 199 15.09 -4.33 -0.16
N GLU A 200 16.31 -3.99 0.27
CA GLU A 200 16.64 -2.67 0.84
C GLU A 200 17.14 -1.73 -0.27
N SER A 201 16.73 -0.46 -0.21
CA SER A 201 17.33 0.59 -1.04
C SER A 201 18.73 0.95 -0.55
N LYS A 202 19.63 1.29 -1.48
CA LYS A 202 20.97 1.82 -1.14
C LYS A 202 20.89 3.10 -0.28
N SER A 203 19.81 3.87 -0.43
CA SER A 203 19.56 5.12 0.30
C SER A 203 18.38 4.98 1.27
N TRP A 204 18.18 3.80 1.88
CA TRP A 204 16.99 3.52 2.71
C TRP A 204 16.76 4.54 3.84
N LYS A 205 17.82 5.15 4.37
CA LYS A 205 17.72 6.20 5.39
C LYS A 205 17.05 7.47 4.84
N GLU A 206 17.27 7.79 3.58
CA GLU A 206 16.68 8.95 2.92
C GLU A 206 15.27 8.65 2.38
N ASP A 207 15.08 7.48 1.76
CA ASP A 207 13.84 7.13 1.05
C ASP A 207 12.87 6.24 1.85
N ALA A 208 13.26 5.86 3.08
CA ALA A 208 12.53 4.96 3.99
C ALA A 208 12.40 3.50 3.50
N MET A 209 13.02 3.11 2.39
CA MET A 209 12.85 1.79 1.78
C MET A 209 13.74 0.71 2.41
N VAL A 210 13.54 0.47 3.71
CA VAL A 210 14.22 -0.60 4.47
C VAL A 210 13.88 -1.98 3.91
N GLY A 211 14.85 -2.89 3.92
CA GLY A 211 14.65 -4.28 3.49
C GLY A 211 14.29 -5.23 4.63
N THR A 212 13.89 -6.45 4.27
CA THR A 212 13.58 -7.52 5.22
C THR A 212 14.19 -8.84 4.78
N LYS A 213 14.24 -9.82 5.69
CA LYS A 213 14.90 -11.12 5.46
C LYS A 213 13.97 -12.32 5.57
N GLU A 214 12.80 -12.14 6.17
CA GLU A 214 11.85 -13.20 6.51
C GLU A 214 10.50 -12.91 5.88
N TRP A 215 9.72 -13.96 5.63
CA TRP A 215 8.32 -13.83 5.24
C TRP A 215 7.52 -13.14 6.34
N ARG A 216 6.59 -12.25 5.95
CA ARG A 216 5.67 -11.60 6.88
C ARG A 216 4.24 -11.96 6.55
N HIS A 217 3.49 -12.22 7.61
CA HIS A 217 2.10 -12.62 7.59
C HIS A 217 1.30 -11.47 8.17
N ALA A 218 0.34 -10.96 7.41
CA ALA A 218 -0.48 -9.85 7.85
C ALA A 218 -1.96 -10.14 7.56
N ARG A 219 -2.84 -9.62 8.40
CA ARG A 219 -4.26 -9.58 8.13
C ARG A 219 -4.75 -8.14 8.18
N VAL A 220 -5.46 -7.74 7.13
CA VAL A 220 -6.13 -6.45 7.06
C VAL A 220 -7.63 -6.67 7.18
N ASP A 221 -8.23 -6.10 8.22
CA ASP A 221 -9.69 -6.09 8.39
C ASP A 221 -10.21 -4.69 8.08
N ILE A 222 -11.18 -4.61 7.16
CA ILE A 222 -11.85 -3.37 6.77
C ILE A 222 -13.34 -3.53 7.08
N SER A 223 -13.93 -2.52 7.69
CA SER A 223 -15.37 -2.46 7.92
C SER A 223 -15.91 -1.07 7.65
N GLY A 224 -17.12 -0.98 7.14
CA GLY A 224 -17.78 0.30 6.90
C GLY A 224 -19.00 0.16 6.00
N TRP A 225 -19.54 1.30 5.61
CA TRP A 225 -20.69 1.38 4.71
C TRP A 225 -20.24 1.78 3.31
N ALA A 226 -20.37 0.86 2.37
CA ALA A 226 -19.95 1.06 1.00
C ALA A 226 -21.07 1.62 0.12
N ARG A 227 -20.69 2.46 -0.83
CA ARG A 227 -21.52 3.00 -1.90
C ARG A 227 -20.92 2.64 -3.24
N VAL A 228 -21.76 2.55 -4.27
CA VAL A 228 -21.29 2.37 -5.65
C VAL A 228 -21.10 3.74 -6.30
N ILE A 229 -19.89 3.98 -6.79
CA ILE A 229 -19.52 5.19 -7.53
C ILE A 229 -19.14 4.83 -8.95
N HIS A 230 -19.30 5.77 -9.87
CA HIS A 230 -18.81 5.64 -11.23
C HIS A 230 -17.46 6.34 -11.36
N VAL A 231 -16.51 5.66 -11.98
CA VAL A 231 -15.13 6.12 -12.15
C VAL A 231 -14.77 6.13 -13.62
N LYS A 232 -14.06 7.17 -14.06
CA LYS A 232 -13.47 7.29 -15.40
C LYS A 232 -12.08 7.92 -15.30
N GLY A 233 -11.29 7.81 -16.36
CA GLY A 233 -9.96 8.40 -16.44
C GLY A 233 -8.87 7.35 -16.71
N THR A 234 -7.65 7.66 -16.27
CA THR A 234 -6.46 6.85 -16.51
C THR A 234 -5.99 6.22 -15.20
N LEU A 235 -5.89 4.89 -15.18
CA LEU A 235 -5.34 4.12 -14.07
C LEU A 235 -4.04 3.45 -14.53
N GLY A 236 -2.93 4.13 -14.25
CA GLY A 236 -1.58 3.69 -14.61
C GLY A 236 -1.17 4.06 -16.03
N ASP A 237 0.14 4.01 -16.25
CA ASP A 237 0.84 4.41 -17.48
C ASP A 237 1.65 3.23 -18.08
N GLY A 238 1.54 2.04 -17.48
CA GLY A 238 2.28 0.85 -17.85
C GLY A 238 3.78 0.89 -17.52
N LYS A 239 4.23 1.92 -16.79
CA LYS A 239 5.65 2.15 -16.39
C LYS A 239 5.78 2.33 -14.88
N SER A 240 5.11 3.35 -14.34
CA SER A 240 5.07 3.72 -12.93
C SER A 240 4.04 2.90 -12.17
N PHE A 241 2.93 2.57 -12.83
CA PHE A 241 1.85 1.75 -12.30
C PHE A 241 1.19 0.97 -13.44
N PRO A 242 0.65 -0.24 -13.20
CA PRO A 242 -0.02 -1.01 -14.25
C PRO A 242 -1.13 -0.24 -14.93
N GLU A 243 -1.12 -0.22 -16.26
CA GLU A 243 -2.23 0.31 -17.05
C GLU A 243 -3.40 -0.69 -17.01
N ILE A 244 -4.47 -0.31 -16.33
CA ILE A 244 -5.65 -1.13 -16.10
C ILE A 244 -6.88 -0.33 -16.54
N PRO A 245 -7.90 -0.97 -17.16
CA PRO A 245 -9.17 -0.29 -17.43
C PRO A 245 -9.76 0.31 -16.15
N ALA A 246 -9.72 1.64 -16.04
CA ALA A 246 -10.20 2.37 -14.87
C ALA A 246 -11.73 2.50 -14.83
N GLY A 247 -12.32 2.57 -16.04
CA GLY A 247 -13.72 2.88 -16.27
C GLY A 247 -14.66 1.85 -15.68
N GLY A 248 -15.68 2.31 -14.96
CA GLY A 248 -16.76 1.46 -14.49
C GLY A 248 -17.19 1.78 -13.06
N TYR A 249 -17.69 0.76 -12.38
CA TYR A 249 -18.20 0.88 -11.01
C TYR A 249 -17.14 0.50 -9.99
N TRP A 250 -16.92 1.39 -9.03
CA TRP A 250 -16.06 1.16 -7.88
C TRP A 250 -16.88 1.19 -6.61
N LEU A 251 -16.36 0.58 -5.56
CA LEU A 251 -16.89 0.69 -4.21
C LEU A 251 -16.17 1.81 -3.47
N TYR A 252 -16.96 2.60 -2.73
CA TYR A 252 -16.48 3.73 -1.95
C TYR A 252 -16.95 3.61 -0.50
N ILE A 253 -16.05 3.73 0.48
CA ILE A 253 -16.37 3.81 1.91
C ILE A 253 -15.85 5.14 2.47
N ASN A 254 -16.72 5.95 3.05
CA ASN A 254 -16.35 7.27 3.60
C ASN A 254 -15.76 7.22 5.03
N ASP A 255 -16.20 6.28 5.85
CA ASP A 255 -15.79 6.16 7.25
C ASP A 255 -15.50 4.69 7.54
N ALA A 256 -14.40 4.20 6.97
CA ALA A 256 -13.95 2.84 7.18
C ALA A 256 -13.16 2.74 8.47
N LYS A 257 -13.43 1.70 9.26
CA LYS A 257 -12.55 1.26 10.34
C LYS A 257 -11.65 0.15 9.81
N MET A 258 -10.36 0.28 10.07
CA MET A 258 -9.35 -0.67 9.62
C MET A 258 -8.44 -1.13 10.76
N ASN A 259 -8.12 -2.43 10.73
CA ASN A 259 -7.06 -3.02 11.55
C ASN A 259 -6.03 -3.68 10.62
N CYS A 260 -4.76 -3.58 10.97
CA CYS A 260 -3.66 -4.28 10.32
C CYS A 260 -2.84 -4.99 11.39
N VAL A 261 -2.87 -6.32 11.39
CA VAL A 261 -2.24 -7.15 12.43
C VAL A 261 -1.22 -8.09 11.81
N THR A 262 -0.11 -8.32 12.51
CA THR A 262 0.85 -9.37 12.16
C THR A 262 0.36 -10.69 12.75
N LEU A 263 0.44 -11.76 11.98
CA LEU A 263 0.09 -13.12 12.39
C LEU A 263 1.33 -13.95 12.68
#